data_AF-A0A6J6EQV5-F1
#
_entry.id   AF-A0A6J6EQV5-F1
#
_cell.length_a   1.000
_cell.length_b   1.000
_cell.length_c   1.000
_cell.angle_alpha   90.00
_cell.angle_beta   90.00
_cell.angle_gamma   90.00
#
_symmetry.space_group_name_H-M   'P 1'
#
loop_
_entity.id
_entity.type
_entity.pdbx_description
1 polymer ?
#
loop_
_entity_poly.entity_id
_entity_poly.type
_entity_poly.pdbx_seq_one_letter_code
_entity_poly.pdbx_strand_id
1 'polypeptide(L)'
;MKFIKSIATATALSLLVIAPVNAAPIKAGSVCAKPNQQMKSAGQTLICKKSGKRFVWRVKAVKPATPPTTPVTPTPEVKRLAIYTGGAGGSQALSFDLPVSVAPAPANTNLKLWVYHPKFKNQPLRSPGIWLRKTGEEWKWFPNGNPDGSMYFNIAPGSYIFDTVEPDNNSKDFSRRTYSLTVSATGVASVVGLRPNAAGFYTVSVNDQTNRAPAFVPTSRCQILDRDVNRGMNVGFGKSVNRLTSQGVIKALILPIDFASLPGTGVPAEIFYNMATKMDTYFKEMSNNRVSFDFQVLPTWHRANFDPAIYKLGQWNGGDPHSYYKSALASADPVVDYSLFDVVYVLSPKTVPWSLIAYGPAFPTDISTEDGSVRNGTFSGADAYQQNDTVAWQWMAHETGHLFGIFDLYTIAPQASTYGGWDLMANNWGDYLELNSWNRYIQGWLADSQVRCLEPNQLTTPVEVSIDRLNFRNNEVKAAVVRLSDTKVLVAEVRRSGGYDKMPENLEGVLVYTVDTTIESIKGGYQVQRRPGSTNPDFIDAALKPGDKVKVGSVTVEVVSRGAQGDVVRFSN
;
A
#
# COMPACT_ATOMS: atom_id res chain seq x y z
N MET A 1 -54.31 -49.55 -17.07
CA MET A 1 -55.35 -50.11 -16.17
C MET A 1 -55.83 -49.00 -15.23
N LYS A 2 -57.13 -48.66 -15.31
CA LYS A 2 -58.00 -47.92 -14.35
C LYS A 2 -57.49 -46.65 -13.63
N PHE A 3 -58.13 -45.54 -14.01
CA PHE A 3 -58.48 -44.39 -13.17
C PHE A 3 -59.20 -44.81 -11.87
N ILE A 4 -59.16 -43.97 -10.81
CA ILE A 4 -60.33 -43.38 -10.12
C ILE A 4 -59.87 -42.40 -8.99
N LYS A 5 -60.51 -41.22 -8.97
CA LYS A 5 -60.55 -40.21 -7.89
C LYS A 5 -61.56 -40.62 -6.80
N SER A 6 -61.33 -40.26 -5.53
CA SER A 6 -62.39 -40.02 -4.53
C SER A 6 -61.83 -39.07 -3.46
N ILE A 7 -62.30 -37.83 -3.33
CA ILE A 7 -63.56 -37.32 -2.75
C ILE A 7 -63.52 -37.32 -1.21
N ALA A 8 -63.63 -36.09 -0.70
CA ALA A 8 -63.77 -35.71 0.70
C ALA A 8 -65.11 -36.14 1.32
N THR A 9 -65.11 -36.38 2.63
CA THR A 9 -66.30 -36.31 3.47
C THR A 9 -65.93 -35.69 4.81
N ALA A 10 -66.53 -34.53 5.10
CA ALA A 10 -66.52 -33.90 6.41
C ALA A 10 -67.57 -34.58 7.31
N THR A 11 -67.20 -34.91 8.55
CA THR A 11 -68.15 -35.35 9.58
C THR A 11 -67.99 -34.44 10.79
N ALA A 12 -69.04 -33.66 11.06
CA ALA A 12 -69.19 -32.87 12.27
C ALA A 12 -69.59 -33.80 13.43
N LEU A 13 -68.83 -33.76 14.53
CA LEU A 13 -69.16 -34.44 15.76
C LEU A 13 -69.50 -33.41 16.85
N SER A 14 -70.76 -33.45 17.26
CA SER A 14 -71.37 -32.65 18.33
C SER A 14 -70.82 -33.03 19.70
N LEU A 15 -70.22 -32.07 20.41
CA LEU A 15 -69.85 -32.23 21.82
C LEU A 15 -71.05 -31.95 22.73
N LEU A 16 -71.44 -32.97 23.48
CA LEU A 16 -72.28 -32.88 24.68
C LEU A 16 -71.44 -32.22 25.79
N VAL A 17 -71.87 -31.06 26.30
CA VAL A 17 -71.24 -30.37 27.42
C VAL A 17 -71.70 -31.01 28.74
N ILE A 18 -70.81 -31.76 29.39
CA ILE A 18 -70.95 -32.13 30.80
C ILE A 18 -70.32 -31.00 31.62
N ALA A 19 -71.13 -30.28 32.39
CA ALA A 19 -70.68 -29.19 33.25
C ALA A 19 -69.74 -29.73 34.36
N PRO A 20 -68.55 -29.14 34.57
CA PRO A 20 -67.66 -29.55 35.65
C PRO A 20 -68.20 -29.09 37.00
N VAL A 21 -68.29 -30.03 37.95
CA VAL A 21 -68.50 -29.75 39.37
C VAL A 21 -67.28 -28.95 39.86
N ASN A 22 -67.46 -27.65 40.11
CA ASN A 22 -66.42 -26.78 40.66
C ASN A 22 -66.04 -27.25 42.08
N ALA A 23 -64.95 -28.00 42.19
CA ALA A 23 -64.31 -28.26 43.48
C ALA A 23 -63.74 -26.93 44.04
N ALA A 24 -64.08 -26.61 45.29
CA ALA A 24 -63.63 -25.38 45.94
C ALA A 24 -62.09 -25.27 45.96
N PRO A 25 -61.53 -24.06 45.79
CA PRO A 25 -60.08 -23.87 45.70
C PRO A 25 -59.37 -24.27 46.99
N ILE A 26 -58.32 -25.07 46.86
CA ILE A 26 -57.51 -25.55 47.99
C ILE A 26 -56.78 -24.37 48.64
N LYS A 27 -56.95 -24.22 49.96
CA LYS A 27 -56.34 -23.15 50.78
C LYS A 27 -55.16 -23.69 51.60
N ALA A 28 -54.18 -22.83 51.89
CA ALA A 28 -53.11 -23.16 52.84
C ALA A 28 -53.70 -23.56 54.21
N GLY A 29 -53.15 -24.60 54.84
CA GLY A 29 -53.63 -25.18 56.09
C GLY A 29 -54.61 -26.37 55.93
N SER A 30 -55.16 -26.59 54.74
CA SER A 30 -56.00 -27.77 54.46
C SER A 30 -55.18 -29.06 54.33
N VAL A 31 -55.80 -30.21 54.63
CA VAL A 31 -55.14 -31.53 54.62
C VAL A 31 -54.85 -31.97 53.19
N CYS A 32 -53.68 -32.56 52.98
CA CYS A 32 -53.26 -33.15 51.72
C CYS A 32 -52.91 -34.63 51.89
N ALA A 33 -53.06 -35.40 50.82
CA ALA A 33 -52.93 -36.85 50.87
C ALA A 33 -51.48 -37.35 50.84
N LYS A 34 -50.58 -36.65 50.13
CA LYS A 34 -49.19 -37.10 49.90
C LYS A 34 -48.17 -35.97 50.07
N PRO A 35 -47.06 -36.19 50.78
CA PRO A 35 -46.03 -35.16 50.98
C PRO A 35 -45.40 -34.71 49.66
N ASN A 36 -44.91 -33.46 49.63
CA ASN A 36 -44.21 -32.82 48.51
C ASN A 36 -45.01 -32.63 47.22
N GLN A 37 -46.31 -32.95 47.21
CA GLN A 37 -47.20 -32.49 46.14
C GLN A 37 -47.17 -30.96 46.08
N GLN A 38 -47.16 -30.40 44.88
CA GLN A 38 -47.20 -28.96 44.63
C GLN A 38 -48.42 -28.63 43.78
N MET A 39 -49.13 -27.56 44.15
CA MET A 39 -50.29 -27.07 43.41
C MET A 39 -50.27 -25.55 43.35
N LYS A 40 -50.76 -25.00 42.24
CA LYS A 40 -51.04 -23.56 42.13
C LYS A 40 -52.52 -23.34 42.43
N SER A 41 -52.82 -22.51 43.42
CA SER A 41 -54.18 -22.14 43.80
C SER A 41 -54.19 -20.67 44.20
N ALA A 42 -55.15 -19.90 43.67
CA ALA A 42 -55.29 -18.46 43.90
C ALA A 42 -53.97 -17.66 43.76
N GLY A 43 -53.18 -17.94 42.71
CA GLY A 43 -51.94 -17.20 42.40
C GLY A 43 -50.71 -17.56 43.25
N GLN A 44 -50.82 -18.49 44.21
CA GLN A 44 -49.70 -18.94 45.04
C GLN A 44 -49.36 -20.41 44.76
N THR A 45 -48.08 -20.76 44.89
CA THR A 45 -47.63 -22.16 44.84
C THR A 45 -47.65 -22.75 46.24
N LEU A 46 -48.52 -23.73 46.47
CA LEU A 46 -48.62 -24.48 47.71
C LEU A 46 -47.83 -25.78 47.61
N ILE A 47 -47.19 -26.19 48.70
CA ILE A 47 -46.50 -27.48 48.85
C ILE A 47 -47.05 -28.22 50.06
N CYS A 48 -47.40 -29.50 49.86
CA CYS A 48 -47.89 -30.37 50.91
C CYS A 48 -46.74 -30.80 51.83
N LYS A 49 -46.78 -30.41 53.11
CA LYS A 49 -45.74 -30.74 54.11
C LYS A 49 -46.35 -31.42 55.32
N LYS A 50 -45.57 -32.29 55.98
CA LYS A 50 -45.99 -32.97 57.21
C LYS A 50 -46.13 -31.94 58.33
N SER A 51 -47.24 -32.00 59.06
CA SER A 51 -47.52 -31.16 60.22
C SER A 51 -48.19 -32.03 61.28
N GLY A 52 -47.42 -32.47 62.27
CA GLY A 52 -47.84 -33.48 63.23
C GLY A 52 -48.07 -34.86 62.59
N LYS A 53 -49.24 -35.47 62.84
CA LYS A 53 -49.64 -36.80 62.31
C LYS A 53 -50.30 -36.76 60.92
N ARG A 54 -50.49 -35.57 60.32
CA ARG A 54 -51.12 -35.40 59.00
C ARG A 54 -50.25 -34.55 58.07
N PHE A 55 -50.57 -34.51 56.78
CA PHE A 55 -49.95 -33.58 55.83
C PHE A 55 -50.90 -32.42 55.53
N VAL A 56 -50.34 -31.20 55.42
CA VAL A 56 -51.11 -29.98 55.13
C VAL A 56 -50.41 -29.12 54.08
N TRP A 57 -51.20 -28.40 53.30
CA TRP A 57 -50.71 -27.46 52.29
C TRP A 57 -50.09 -26.21 52.94
N ARG A 58 -48.89 -25.81 52.52
CA ARG A 58 -48.22 -24.57 52.96
C ARG A 58 -47.73 -23.76 51.76
N VAL A 59 -47.72 -22.43 51.89
CA VAL A 59 -47.21 -21.53 50.84
C VAL A 59 -45.70 -21.71 50.70
N LYS A 60 -45.22 -21.89 49.47
CA LYS A 60 -43.79 -21.99 49.17
C LYS A 60 -43.20 -20.58 49.16
N ALA A 61 -42.34 -20.26 50.13
CA ALA A 61 -41.64 -18.98 50.19
C ALA A 61 -40.72 -18.80 48.98
N VAL A 62 -40.81 -17.65 48.30
CA VAL A 62 -39.93 -17.27 47.20
C VAL A 62 -38.73 -16.55 47.82
N LYS A 63 -37.51 -17.05 47.55
CA LYS A 63 -36.26 -16.42 48.00
C LYS A 63 -36.10 -15.06 47.26
N PRO A 64 -35.70 -13.96 47.92
CA PRO A 64 -35.45 -12.70 47.22
C PRO A 64 -34.36 -12.89 46.16
N ALA A 65 -34.63 -12.45 44.94
CA ALA A 65 -33.66 -12.46 43.85
C ALA A 65 -32.60 -11.36 44.11
N THR A 66 -31.33 -11.72 43.97
CA THR A 66 -30.20 -10.80 43.88
C THR A 66 -30.45 -9.80 42.73
N PRO A 67 -30.13 -8.51 42.87
CA PRO A 67 -30.29 -7.55 41.78
C PRO A 67 -29.52 -8.02 40.53
N PRO A 68 -30.05 -7.81 39.31
CA PRO A 68 -29.35 -8.22 38.10
C PRO A 68 -28.05 -7.43 37.99
N THR A 69 -26.91 -8.12 38.02
CA THR A 69 -25.68 -7.60 37.42
C THR A 69 -25.99 -7.33 35.95
N THR A 70 -26.06 -6.06 35.58
CA THR A 70 -25.97 -5.63 34.19
C THR A 70 -24.79 -6.37 33.57
N PRO A 71 -24.96 -7.06 32.43
CA PRO A 71 -23.82 -7.46 31.63
C PRO A 71 -23.02 -6.19 31.37
N VAL A 72 -21.79 -6.13 31.89
CA VAL A 72 -20.82 -5.17 31.38
C VAL A 72 -20.65 -5.58 29.93
N THR A 73 -21.31 -4.87 29.01
CA THR A 73 -20.97 -4.92 27.60
C THR A 73 -19.46 -4.77 27.56
N PRO A 74 -18.69 -5.75 27.03
CA PRO A 74 -17.25 -5.56 26.91
C PRO A 74 -17.06 -4.24 26.19
N THR A 75 -16.36 -3.31 26.84
CA THR A 75 -15.94 -2.08 26.17
C THR A 75 -15.32 -2.52 24.85
N PRO A 76 -15.79 -2.00 23.69
CA PRO A 76 -15.23 -2.40 22.41
C PRO A 76 -13.72 -2.30 22.51
N GLU A 77 -13.01 -3.40 22.26
CA GLU A 77 -11.56 -3.38 22.24
C GLU A 77 -11.14 -2.30 21.24
N VAL A 78 -10.43 -1.29 21.73
CA VAL A 78 -10.01 -0.17 20.89
C VAL A 78 -9.00 -0.73 19.90
N LYS A 79 -9.40 -0.76 18.63
CA LYS A 79 -8.57 -1.25 17.54
C LYS A 79 -7.30 -0.42 17.46
N ARG A 80 -6.14 -1.07 17.59
CA ARG A 80 -4.82 -0.43 17.62
C ARG A 80 -3.79 -1.24 16.86
N LEU A 81 -2.80 -0.56 16.30
CA LEU A 81 -1.66 -1.18 15.62
C LEU A 81 -0.67 -1.80 16.62
N ALA A 82 0.17 -2.72 16.14
CA ALA A 82 1.26 -3.26 16.93
C ALA A 82 2.27 -2.16 17.25
N ILE A 83 2.74 -2.13 18.50
CA ILE A 83 3.70 -1.12 18.94
C ILE A 83 5.11 -1.59 18.59
N TYR A 84 5.89 -0.67 18.01
CA TYR A 84 7.31 -0.87 17.78
C TYR A 84 8.06 -1.04 19.10
N THR A 85 8.88 -2.09 19.18
CA THR A 85 9.69 -2.42 20.36
C THR A 85 11.15 -2.76 20.02
N GLY A 86 11.58 -2.52 18.77
CA GLY A 86 12.91 -2.89 18.27
C GLY A 86 14.07 -2.07 18.85
N GLY A 87 13.79 -0.96 19.54
CA GLY A 87 14.82 -0.11 20.15
C GLY A 87 15.43 0.91 19.19
N ALA A 88 16.53 1.53 19.60
CA ALA A 88 17.28 2.50 18.81
C ALA A 88 17.94 1.83 17.59
N GLY A 89 18.10 2.60 16.52
CA GLY A 89 18.95 2.21 15.41
C GLY A 89 20.41 2.07 15.83
N GLY A 90 21.20 1.49 14.94
CA GLY A 90 22.65 1.49 15.00
C GLY A 90 23.17 2.91 15.08
N SER A 91 24.27 3.10 15.81
CA SER A 91 24.97 4.39 15.80
C SER A 91 25.62 4.64 14.44
N GLN A 92 25.80 5.92 14.06
CA GLN A 92 26.52 6.37 12.86
C GLN A 92 27.65 5.42 12.53
N ALA A 93 27.62 4.85 11.34
CA ALA A 93 28.66 3.92 10.93
C ALA A 93 30.00 4.66 10.99
N LEU A 94 30.88 4.18 11.88
CA LEU A 94 32.24 4.70 11.99
C LEU A 94 32.94 4.37 10.69
N SER A 95 33.41 5.40 9.99
CA SER A 95 34.29 5.21 8.84
C SER A 95 35.50 4.42 9.29
N PHE A 96 35.83 3.36 8.56
CA PHE A 96 36.92 2.49 8.96
C PHE A 96 38.28 3.16 8.71
N ASP A 97 39.31 2.67 9.42
CA ASP A 97 40.66 3.14 9.20
C ASP A 97 41.14 2.75 7.81
N LEU A 98 41.82 3.70 7.14
CA LEU A 98 42.19 3.50 5.75
C LEU A 98 43.20 2.33 5.68
N PRO A 99 42.94 1.31 4.84
CA PRO A 99 43.79 0.13 4.71
C PRO A 99 45.11 0.43 3.98
N VAL A 100 45.24 1.65 3.45
CA VAL A 100 46.36 2.13 2.64
C VAL A 100 46.75 3.52 3.11
N SER A 101 48.03 3.86 2.97
CA SER A 101 48.49 5.24 3.10
C SER A 101 47.99 6.06 1.91
N VAL A 102 47.53 7.29 2.19
CA VAL A 102 46.97 8.20 1.19
C VAL A 102 47.77 9.49 1.12
N ALA A 103 47.68 10.18 -0.02
CA ALA A 103 48.29 11.48 -0.26
C ALA A 103 47.91 12.48 0.85
N PRO A 104 48.81 13.38 1.28
CA PRO A 104 48.49 14.36 2.32
C PRO A 104 47.38 15.31 1.87
N ALA A 105 46.46 15.62 2.78
CA ALA A 105 45.39 16.57 2.52
C ALA A 105 45.96 18.00 2.33
N PRO A 106 45.50 18.76 1.32
CA PRO A 106 45.85 20.17 1.17
C PRO A 106 45.48 21.01 2.40
N ALA A 107 46.20 22.12 2.60
CA ALA A 107 45.84 23.12 3.61
C ALA A 107 44.40 23.61 3.39
N ASN A 108 43.65 23.83 4.48
CA ASN A 108 42.23 24.23 4.50
C ASN A 108 41.22 23.16 4.04
N THR A 109 41.61 21.89 3.95
CA THR A 109 40.66 20.80 3.73
C THR A 109 39.70 20.70 4.91
N ASN A 110 38.39 20.78 4.63
CA ASN A 110 37.35 20.59 5.65
C ASN A 110 36.48 19.35 5.41
N LEU A 111 36.63 18.68 4.27
CA LEU A 111 36.04 17.39 3.98
C LEU A 111 37.08 16.44 3.37
N LYS A 112 37.26 15.28 4.00
CA LYS A 112 38.09 14.19 3.47
C LYS A 112 37.21 12.98 3.17
N LEU A 113 37.23 12.50 1.94
CA LEU A 113 36.53 11.29 1.54
C LEU A 113 37.57 10.21 1.17
N TRP A 114 37.24 8.95 1.42
CA TRP A 114 37.93 7.81 0.83
C TRP A 114 36.89 6.92 0.14
N VAL A 115 36.99 6.79 -1.18
CA VAL A 115 36.02 6.03 -1.98
C VAL A 115 36.51 4.59 -2.14
N TYR A 116 35.86 3.65 -1.47
CA TYR A 116 36.27 2.24 -1.44
C TYR A 116 35.47 1.36 -2.39
N HIS A 117 36.03 0.21 -2.75
CA HIS A 117 35.35 -0.77 -3.60
C HIS A 117 34.25 -1.51 -2.81
N PRO A 118 32.97 -1.52 -3.26
CA PRO A 118 31.84 -1.99 -2.45
C PRO A 118 31.96 -3.45 -2.01
N LYS A 119 32.56 -4.33 -2.83
CA LYS A 119 32.84 -5.74 -2.47
C LYS A 119 34.13 -5.95 -1.68
N PHE A 120 35.14 -5.09 -1.87
CA PHE A 120 36.50 -5.27 -1.36
C PHE A 120 36.86 -4.00 -0.59
N LYS A 121 36.33 -3.89 0.64
CA LYS A 121 36.45 -2.66 1.45
C LYS A 121 37.91 -2.25 1.74
N ASN A 122 38.85 -3.18 1.58
CA ASN A 122 40.29 -2.94 1.71
C ASN A 122 40.94 -2.32 0.45
N GLN A 123 40.18 -2.05 -0.62
CA GLN A 123 40.68 -1.51 -1.88
C GLN A 123 40.04 -0.16 -2.21
N PRO A 124 40.80 0.81 -2.76
CA PRO A 124 40.22 2.02 -3.29
C PRO A 124 39.43 1.71 -4.56
N LEU A 125 38.29 2.37 -4.74
CA LEU A 125 37.51 2.28 -5.97
C LEU A 125 38.20 2.98 -7.15
N ARG A 126 39.03 4.00 -6.87
CA ARG A 126 39.63 4.91 -7.87
C ARG A 126 38.60 5.76 -8.63
N SER A 127 37.60 6.23 -7.90
CA SER A 127 36.61 7.18 -8.45
C SER A 127 37.31 8.45 -8.97
N PRO A 128 36.94 8.96 -10.16
CA PRO A 128 37.59 10.14 -10.76
C PRO A 128 37.23 11.46 -10.06
N GLY A 129 36.20 11.46 -9.21
CA GLY A 129 35.72 12.66 -8.55
C GLY A 129 34.29 12.50 -8.03
N ILE A 130 33.67 13.61 -7.66
CA ILE A 130 32.28 13.66 -7.22
C ILE A 130 31.50 14.76 -7.95
N TRP A 131 30.20 14.54 -8.13
CA TRP A 131 29.27 15.64 -8.38
C TRP A 131 28.79 16.18 -7.04
N LEU A 132 28.70 17.50 -6.86
CA LEU A 132 28.23 18.13 -5.63
C LEU A 132 27.19 19.21 -5.98
N ARG A 133 26.09 19.25 -5.24
CA ARG A 133 25.02 20.25 -5.38
C ARG A 133 24.69 20.86 -4.03
N LYS A 134 24.75 22.19 -3.95
CA LYS A 134 24.21 22.92 -2.79
C LYS A 134 22.69 23.04 -2.92
N THR A 135 21.96 23.01 -1.82
CA THR A 135 20.51 23.23 -1.84
C THR A 135 20.16 24.53 -2.58
N GLY A 136 19.33 24.43 -3.62
CA GLY A 136 18.91 25.57 -4.46
C GLY A 136 19.89 25.97 -5.57
N GLU A 137 20.99 25.24 -5.76
CA GLU A 137 21.96 25.46 -6.83
C GLU A 137 22.04 24.27 -7.80
N GLU A 138 22.71 24.48 -8.93
CA GLU A 138 23.03 23.44 -9.92
C GLU A 138 24.17 22.51 -9.48
N TRP A 139 24.23 21.33 -10.10
CA TRP A 139 25.31 20.36 -9.91
C TRP A 139 26.65 20.87 -10.42
N LYS A 140 27.72 20.66 -9.65
CA LYS A 140 29.10 21.02 -10.00
C LYS A 140 29.99 19.78 -9.94
N TRP A 141 30.84 19.61 -10.96
CA TRP A 141 31.80 18.50 -11.05
C TRP A 141 33.11 18.82 -10.35
N PHE A 142 33.62 17.89 -9.54
CA PHE A 142 34.91 17.99 -8.86
C PHE A 142 35.81 16.80 -9.22
N PRO A 143 36.70 16.92 -10.23
CA PRO A 143 37.54 15.84 -10.77
C PRO A 143 38.76 15.46 -9.91
N ASN A 144 38.72 15.68 -8.60
CA ASN A 144 39.91 15.62 -7.74
C ASN A 144 40.09 14.25 -7.05
N GLY A 145 39.83 13.16 -7.78
CA GLY A 145 40.04 11.79 -7.31
C GLY A 145 41.51 11.39 -7.33
N ASN A 146 42.10 11.08 -6.16
CA ASN A 146 43.45 10.52 -6.13
C ASN A 146 43.43 9.02 -6.48
N PRO A 147 44.49 8.47 -7.12
CA PRO A 147 44.59 7.04 -7.43
C PRO A 147 44.55 6.12 -6.21
N ASP A 148 44.86 6.64 -5.03
CA ASP A 148 44.80 5.94 -3.74
C ASP A 148 43.38 5.91 -3.12
N GLY A 149 42.39 6.49 -3.79
CA GLY A 149 40.98 6.55 -3.38
C GLY A 149 40.62 7.76 -2.50
N SER A 150 41.60 8.56 -2.07
CA SER A 150 41.35 9.76 -1.27
C SER A 150 40.85 10.93 -2.12
N MET A 151 40.02 11.78 -1.50
CA MET A 151 39.56 13.04 -2.09
C MET A 151 39.49 14.12 -1.01
N TYR A 152 39.89 15.33 -1.36
CA TYR A 152 40.00 16.46 -0.43
C TYR A 152 39.25 17.67 -0.96
N PHE A 153 38.41 18.24 -0.11
CA PHE A 153 37.59 19.39 -0.47
C PHE A 153 37.62 20.46 0.62
N ASN A 154 37.43 21.70 0.17
CA ASN A 154 37.12 22.85 1.01
C ASN A 154 35.75 23.38 0.57
N ILE A 155 34.71 23.01 1.31
CA ILE A 155 33.31 23.31 0.98
C ILE A 155 32.82 24.45 1.87
N ALA A 156 32.16 25.45 1.29
CA ALA A 156 31.59 26.56 2.03
C ALA A 156 30.42 26.10 2.95
N PRO A 157 30.09 26.84 4.02
CA PRO A 157 28.91 26.54 4.85
C PRO A 157 27.60 26.37 4.05
N GLY A 158 26.78 25.40 4.43
CA GLY A 158 25.50 25.10 3.79
C GLY A 158 25.13 23.62 3.79
N SER A 159 24.01 23.31 3.14
CA SER A 159 23.51 21.94 2.94
C SER A 159 23.75 21.51 1.50
N TYR A 160 24.21 20.27 1.33
CA TYR A 160 24.64 19.71 0.05
C TYR A 160 24.19 18.26 -0.11
N ILE A 161 24.11 17.83 -1.37
CA ILE A 161 24.18 16.42 -1.76
C ILE A 161 25.39 16.22 -2.67
N PHE A 162 26.01 15.03 -2.62
CA PHE A 162 27.06 14.66 -3.56
C PHE A 162 26.91 13.23 -4.07
N ASP A 163 27.29 13.01 -5.33
CA ASP A 163 27.33 11.69 -5.94
C ASP A 163 28.78 11.21 -6.08
N THR A 164 29.04 10.02 -5.57
CA THR A 164 30.24 9.26 -5.94
C THR A 164 30.15 8.81 -7.40
N VAL A 165 31.28 8.72 -8.09
CA VAL A 165 31.32 8.31 -9.51
C VAL A 165 32.03 6.98 -9.69
N GLU A 166 31.51 6.14 -10.56
CA GLU A 166 32.11 4.88 -10.98
C GLU A 166 33.54 5.08 -11.56
N PRO A 167 34.49 4.17 -11.29
CA PRO A 167 35.82 4.25 -11.88
C PRO A 167 35.78 3.86 -13.36
N ASP A 168 36.68 4.44 -14.16
CA ASP A 168 36.91 4.07 -15.57
C ASP A 168 35.64 4.01 -16.44
N ASN A 169 34.61 4.79 -16.11
CA ASN A 169 33.27 4.73 -16.71
C ASN A 169 32.61 3.34 -16.65
N ASN A 170 32.96 2.50 -15.66
CA ASN A 170 32.37 1.17 -15.45
C ASN A 170 30.96 1.27 -14.84
N SER A 171 30.03 1.81 -15.61
CA SER A 171 28.61 1.93 -15.26
C SER A 171 27.84 0.61 -15.34
N LYS A 172 28.50 -0.46 -15.80
CA LYS A 172 27.93 -1.81 -15.86
C LYS A 172 27.94 -2.48 -14.49
N ASP A 173 29.06 -2.37 -13.79
CA ASP A 173 29.27 -3.04 -12.51
C ASP A 173 28.98 -2.11 -11.33
N PHE A 174 28.99 -0.79 -11.54
CA PHE A 174 28.75 0.21 -10.51
C PHE A 174 27.78 1.29 -10.96
N SER A 175 27.05 1.86 -10.01
CA SER A 175 26.35 3.12 -10.24
C SER A 175 26.61 4.11 -9.13
N ARG A 176 26.53 5.39 -9.46
CA ARG A 176 26.64 6.50 -8.52
C ARG A 176 25.78 6.26 -7.28
N ARG A 177 26.32 6.67 -6.14
CA ARG A 177 25.61 6.70 -4.87
C ARG A 177 25.61 8.12 -4.32
N THR A 178 24.42 8.61 -4.03
CA THR A 178 24.19 9.93 -3.45
C THR A 178 24.34 9.91 -1.94
N TYR A 179 25.03 10.91 -1.42
CA TYR A 179 25.22 11.18 0.00
C TYR A 179 24.75 12.60 0.29
N SER A 180 24.31 12.87 1.52
CA SER A 180 24.04 14.24 1.95
C SER A 180 25.10 14.70 2.93
N LEU A 181 25.39 15.99 2.86
CA LEU A 181 26.49 16.65 3.53
C LEU A 181 25.99 17.99 4.07
N THR A 182 26.33 18.30 5.31
CA THR A 182 26.19 19.66 5.85
C THR A 182 27.55 20.22 6.21
N VAL A 183 27.72 21.52 6.04
CA VAL A 183 28.91 22.25 6.49
C VAL A 183 28.44 23.36 7.43
N SER A 184 28.87 23.32 8.68
CA SER A 184 28.50 24.30 9.69
C SER A 184 29.03 25.70 9.34
N ALA A 185 28.51 26.72 10.03
CA ALA A 185 29.05 28.09 9.93
C ALA A 185 30.54 28.18 10.32
N THR A 186 31.03 27.23 11.13
CA THR A 186 32.44 27.09 11.52
C THR A 186 33.26 26.22 10.56
N GLY A 187 32.67 25.79 9.45
CA GLY A 187 33.35 25.02 8.41
C GLY A 187 33.47 23.51 8.68
N VAL A 188 32.80 22.97 9.70
CA VAL A 188 32.84 21.53 10.01
C VAL A 188 31.90 20.79 9.07
N ALA A 189 32.46 19.90 8.25
CA ALA A 189 31.71 19.04 7.35
C ALA A 189 31.21 17.78 8.05
N SER A 190 29.95 17.42 7.79
CA SER A 190 29.29 16.23 8.34
C SER A 190 28.55 15.48 7.24
N VAL A 191 28.99 14.25 6.94
CA VAL A 191 28.26 13.35 6.03
C VAL A 191 27.19 12.60 6.81
N VAL A 192 25.95 12.71 6.39
CA VAL A 192 24.82 12.10 7.11
C VAL A 192 24.95 10.58 7.13
N GLY A 193 24.80 9.98 8.31
CA GLY A 193 24.89 8.53 8.54
C GLY A 193 26.31 7.99 8.77
N LEU A 194 27.34 8.85 8.76
CA LEU A 194 28.73 8.44 8.94
C LEU A 194 29.44 9.28 9.99
N ARG A 195 30.28 8.63 10.80
CA ARG A 195 31.32 9.30 11.58
C ARG A 195 32.65 9.26 10.84
N PRO A 196 33.44 10.35 10.86
CA PRO A 196 34.79 10.28 10.32
C PRO A 196 35.65 9.37 11.20
N ASN A 197 36.64 8.72 10.59
CA ASN A 197 37.65 7.96 11.34
C ASN A 197 38.60 8.91 12.11
N ALA A 198 39.56 8.35 12.86
CA ALA A 198 40.50 9.14 13.67
C ALA A 198 41.34 10.15 12.84
N ALA A 199 41.53 9.89 11.55
CA ALA A 199 42.25 10.78 10.62
C ALA A 199 41.33 11.83 9.94
N GLY A 200 40.03 11.81 10.25
CA GLY A 200 39.03 12.74 9.72
C GLY A 200 38.42 12.33 8.38
N PHE A 201 38.57 11.07 7.94
CA PHE A 201 38.01 10.59 6.67
C PHE A 201 36.61 10.02 6.83
N TYR A 202 35.74 10.35 5.87
CA TYR A 202 34.52 9.62 5.61
C TYR A 202 34.76 8.55 4.55
N THR A 203 34.53 7.28 4.88
CA THR A 203 34.65 6.17 3.92
C THR A 203 33.32 5.96 3.19
N VAL A 204 33.29 6.24 1.89
CA VAL A 204 32.09 6.19 1.04
C VAL A 204 32.31 5.24 -0.14
N SER A 205 31.25 4.85 -0.84
CA SER A 205 31.32 3.90 -1.96
C SER A 205 30.26 4.21 -3.00
N VAL A 206 30.39 3.61 -4.17
CA VAL A 206 29.34 3.48 -5.18
C VAL A 206 28.40 2.32 -4.85
N ASN A 207 27.27 2.24 -5.55
CA ASN A 207 26.37 1.10 -5.53
C ASN A 207 26.95 -0.04 -6.38
N ASP A 208 26.93 -1.26 -5.85
CA ASP A 208 27.34 -2.48 -6.55
C ASP A 208 26.19 -3.02 -7.41
N GLN A 209 26.40 -3.10 -8.72
CA GLN A 209 25.41 -3.62 -9.67
C GLN A 209 25.67 -5.08 -10.08
N THR A 210 26.73 -5.71 -9.59
CA THR A 210 27.11 -7.06 -10.03
C THR A 210 26.26 -8.16 -9.37
N ASN A 211 25.50 -7.84 -8.32
CA ASN A 211 24.47 -8.69 -7.72
C ASN A 211 23.05 -8.31 -8.20
N ARG A 212 22.89 -7.90 -9.47
CA ARG A 212 21.56 -7.76 -10.07
C ARG A 212 20.85 -9.11 -10.00
N ALA A 213 19.59 -9.11 -9.55
CA ALA A 213 18.71 -10.26 -9.78
C ALA A 213 18.81 -10.67 -11.25
N PRO A 214 18.75 -11.97 -11.57
CA PRO A 214 18.80 -12.42 -12.96
C PRO A 214 17.80 -11.62 -13.79
N ALA A 215 18.23 -11.19 -14.98
CA ALA A 215 17.36 -10.47 -15.90
C ALA A 215 16.06 -11.26 -16.03
N PHE A 216 14.92 -10.56 -15.89
CA PHE A 216 13.62 -11.20 -16.02
C PHE A 216 13.55 -11.96 -17.34
N VAL A 217 13.11 -13.23 -17.27
CA VAL A 217 12.99 -14.09 -18.43
C VAL A 217 11.50 -14.24 -18.75
N PRO A 218 11.03 -13.67 -19.88
CA PRO A 218 9.64 -13.82 -20.30
C PRO A 218 9.25 -15.29 -20.49
N THR A 219 8.18 -15.71 -19.81
CA THR A 219 7.49 -17.01 -19.98
C THR A 219 6.38 -16.94 -21.03
N SER A 220 5.97 -15.73 -21.41
CA SER A 220 4.94 -15.46 -22.42
C SER A 220 5.37 -14.32 -23.34
N ARG A 221 4.88 -14.32 -24.59
CA ARG A 221 5.17 -13.26 -25.58
C ARG A 221 4.66 -11.89 -25.13
N CYS A 222 3.60 -11.85 -24.33
CA CYS A 222 3.01 -10.60 -23.84
C CYS A 222 3.74 -10.03 -22.62
N GLN A 223 4.73 -10.74 -22.07
CA GLN A 223 5.58 -10.21 -21.02
C GLN A 223 6.68 -9.34 -21.62
N ILE A 224 6.28 -8.17 -22.13
CA ILE A 224 7.22 -7.18 -22.69
C ILE A 224 8.00 -6.48 -21.57
N LEU A 225 9.31 -6.33 -21.79
CA LEU A 225 10.21 -5.76 -20.80
C LEU A 225 9.97 -4.26 -20.63
N ASP A 226 10.21 -3.78 -19.42
CA ASP A 226 10.30 -2.35 -19.16
C ASP A 226 11.42 -1.72 -20.00
N ARG A 227 11.10 -0.58 -20.64
CA ARG A 227 12.04 0.19 -21.47
C ARG A 227 12.14 1.63 -21.01
N ASP A 228 11.69 1.93 -19.80
CA ASP A 228 11.83 3.25 -19.22
C ASP A 228 13.32 3.55 -18.95
N VAL A 229 13.68 4.81 -19.16
CA VAL A 229 14.97 5.37 -18.78
C VAL A 229 15.09 5.42 -17.25
N ASN A 230 13.97 5.66 -16.54
CA ASN A 230 13.92 5.67 -15.08
C ASN A 230 13.65 4.29 -14.46
N ARG A 231 14.72 3.57 -14.11
CA ARG A 231 14.66 2.21 -13.56
C ARG A 231 14.22 2.12 -12.09
N GLY A 232 13.78 3.22 -11.47
CA GLY A 232 13.25 3.23 -10.11
C GLY A 232 11.85 2.63 -10.02
N MET A 233 11.09 2.73 -11.11
CA MET A 233 9.73 2.23 -11.28
C MET A 233 9.65 1.33 -12.53
N ASN A 234 8.48 0.82 -12.87
CA ASN A 234 8.27 -0.04 -14.04
C ASN A 234 6.86 0.10 -14.64
N VAL A 235 6.81 0.13 -15.96
CA VAL A 235 5.61 0.01 -16.81
C VAL A 235 5.60 -1.30 -17.60
N GLY A 236 6.73 -2.02 -17.64
CA GLY A 236 6.84 -3.39 -18.16
C GLY A 236 7.40 -4.39 -17.16
N PHE A 237 7.73 -5.59 -17.66
CA PHE A 237 8.34 -6.66 -16.87
C PHE A 237 9.83 -6.40 -16.57
N GLY A 238 10.35 -7.03 -15.52
CA GLY A 238 11.71 -6.77 -15.04
C GLY A 238 11.77 -5.70 -13.94
N LYS A 239 10.79 -5.75 -13.04
CA LYS A 239 10.66 -4.87 -11.87
C LYS A 239 11.99 -4.66 -11.14
N SER A 240 12.20 -3.42 -10.71
CA SER A 240 13.38 -3.02 -9.95
C SER A 240 13.50 -3.78 -8.61
N VAL A 241 14.72 -4.25 -8.33
CA VAL A 241 15.05 -5.02 -7.12
C VAL A 241 15.04 -4.18 -5.84
N ASN A 242 15.06 -2.86 -5.96
CA ASN A 242 15.03 -1.93 -4.82
C ASN A 242 13.61 -1.55 -4.37
N ARG A 243 12.58 -2.01 -5.11
CA ARG A 243 11.16 -1.80 -4.77
C ARG A 243 10.62 -2.94 -3.91
N LEU A 244 9.52 -2.70 -3.20
CA LEU A 244 8.84 -3.69 -2.35
C LEU A 244 8.58 -5.01 -3.08
N THR A 245 8.80 -6.14 -2.41
CA THR A 245 8.58 -7.46 -3.02
C THR A 245 7.10 -7.66 -3.35
N SER A 246 6.79 -8.18 -4.54
CA SER A 246 5.39 -8.37 -4.97
C SER A 246 4.71 -9.58 -4.33
N GLN A 247 5.31 -10.17 -3.30
CA GLN A 247 4.77 -11.29 -2.53
C GLN A 247 5.37 -11.33 -1.12
N GLY A 248 4.68 -12.02 -0.22
CA GLY A 248 5.08 -12.21 1.17
C GLY A 248 4.51 -11.15 2.12
N VAL A 249 5.13 -11.05 3.28
CA VAL A 249 4.76 -10.08 4.33
C VAL A 249 5.75 -8.93 4.27
N ILE A 250 5.26 -7.73 3.95
CA ILE A 250 6.03 -6.49 3.97
C ILE A 250 6.08 -5.97 5.40
N LYS A 251 7.28 -5.76 5.95
CA LYS A 251 7.47 -5.15 7.26
C LYS A 251 7.39 -3.64 7.13
N ALA A 252 6.40 -3.03 7.79
CA ALA A 252 6.10 -1.61 7.65
C ALA A 252 6.15 -0.88 8.97
N LEU A 253 6.88 0.24 8.99
CA LEU A 253 6.91 1.16 10.13
C LEU A 253 6.05 2.39 9.83
N ILE A 254 5.17 2.75 10.77
CA ILE A 254 4.59 4.08 10.87
C ILE A 254 5.38 4.86 11.91
N LEU A 255 6.05 5.92 11.46
CA LEU A 255 6.71 6.94 12.27
C LEU A 255 5.75 8.13 12.42
N PRO A 256 4.96 8.20 13.52
CA PRO A 256 4.14 9.37 13.81
C PRO A 256 5.07 10.52 14.21
N ILE A 257 5.18 11.55 13.39
CA ILE A 257 6.09 12.68 13.63
C ILE A 257 5.31 13.93 13.99
N ASP A 258 5.79 14.70 14.96
CA ASP A 258 5.24 16.01 15.29
C ASP A 258 6.33 17.07 15.48
N PHE A 259 5.91 18.33 15.61
CA PHE A 259 6.79 19.49 15.66
C PHE A 259 6.42 20.41 16.80
N ALA A 260 7.35 21.26 17.24
CA ALA A 260 7.03 22.28 18.24
C ALA A 260 5.90 23.23 17.79
N SER A 261 5.86 23.54 16.49
CA SER A 261 4.82 24.36 15.85
C SER A 261 3.53 23.59 15.50
N LEU A 262 3.58 22.26 15.52
CA LEU A 262 2.46 21.37 15.18
C LEU A 262 2.50 20.13 16.09
N PRO A 263 2.08 20.25 17.36
CA PRO A 263 2.11 19.15 18.29
C PRO A 263 1.07 18.07 17.93
N GLY A 264 1.48 16.81 18.00
CA GLY A 264 0.62 15.66 17.84
C GLY A 264 -0.26 15.45 19.07
N THR A 265 -1.48 14.99 18.87
CA THR A 265 -2.42 14.65 19.96
C THR A 265 -3.00 13.26 19.76
N GLY A 266 -3.46 12.63 20.85
CA GLY A 266 -4.02 11.28 20.84
C GLY A 266 -2.97 10.17 20.68
N VAL A 267 -3.45 8.92 20.61
CA VAL A 267 -2.61 7.71 20.55
C VAL A 267 -2.36 7.32 19.08
N PRO A 268 -1.11 7.38 18.57
CA PRO A 268 -0.83 7.10 17.15
C PRO A 268 -1.36 5.75 16.65
N ALA A 269 -1.25 4.71 17.48
CA ALA A 269 -1.71 3.36 17.14
C ALA A 269 -3.22 3.25 16.89
N GLU A 270 -4.02 4.15 17.46
CA GLU A 270 -5.46 4.23 17.24
C GLU A 270 -5.77 5.13 16.05
N ILE A 271 -5.08 6.28 15.96
CA ILE A 271 -5.27 7.30 14.92
C ILE A 271 -5.03 6.73 13.52
N PHE A 272 -3.97 5.94 13.36
CA PHE A 272 -3.54 5.40 12.07
C PHE A 272 -4.02 3.97 11.80
N TYR A 273 -4.74 3.34 12.74
CA TYR A 273 -5.23 1.96 12.60
C TYR A 273 -6.03 1.75 11.31
N ASN A 274 -7.01 2.61 11.05
CA ASN A 274 -7.88 2.47 9.88
C ASN A 274 -7.11 2.73 8.58
N MET A 275 -6.15 3.66 8.59
CA MET A 275 -5.33 3.96 7.41
C MET A 275 -4.49 2.73 7.03
N ALA A 276 -3.76 2.17 7.99
CA ALA A 276 -2.89 1.01 7.79
C ALA A 276 -3.67 -0.27 7.44
N THR A 277 -4.74 -0.58 8.18
CA THR A 277 -5.47 -1.86 7.97
C THR A 277 -6.29 -1.88 6.68
N LYS A 278 -6.84 -0.73 6.25
CA LYS A 278 -7.50 -0.65 4.94
C LYS A 278 -6.51 -0.73 3.79
N MET A 279 -5.31 -0.14 3.95
CA MET A 279 -4.24 -0.28 2.94
C MET A 279 -3.77 -1.74 2.84
N ASP A 280 -3.53 -2.44 3.96
CA ASP A 280 -3.20 -3.87 3.96
C ASP A 280 -4.30 -4.70 3.28
N THR A 281 -5.57 -4.43 3.60
CA THR A 281 -6.71 -5.10 2.97
C THR A 281 -6.75 -4.86 1.46
N TYR A 282 -6.53 -3.61 1.03
CA TYR A 282 -6.51 -3.25 -0.38
C TYR A 282 -5.46 -4.04 -1.16
N PHE A 283 -4.20 -4.07 -0.71
CA PHE A 283 -3.17 -4.84 -1.43
C PHE A 283 -3.35 -6.35 -1.30
N LYS A 284 -3.96 -6.87 -0.23
CA LYS A 284 -4.39 -8.28 -0.19
C LYS A 284 -5.40 -8.59 -1.29
N GLU A 285 -6.35 -7.69 -1.55
CA GLU A 285 -7.33 -7.88 -2.62
C GLU A 285 -6.71 -7.72 -4.01
N MET A 286 -5.93 -6.66 -4.26
CA MET A 286 -5.26 -6.42 -5.55
C MET A 286 -4.29 -7.54 -5.91
N SER A 287 -3.59 -8.10 -4.91
CA SER A 287 -2.56 -9.12 -5.10
C SER A 287 -3.08 -10.56 -5.02
N ASN A 288 -4.38 -10.76 -4.82
CA ASN A 288 -4.98 -12.07 -4.54
C ASN A 288 -4.30 -12.81 -3.36
N ASN A 289 -4.14 -12.12 -2.22
CA ASN A 289 -3.46 -12.55 -0.99
C ASN A 289 -1.96 -12.87 -1.14
N ARG A 290 -1.30 -12.47 -2.23
CA ARG A 290 0.15 -12.67 -2.37
C ARG A 290 0.94 -11.73 -1.46
N VAL A 291 0.41 -10.55 -1.19
CA VAL A 291 1.03 -9.50 -0.38
C VAL A 291 0.17 -9.21 0.84
N SER A 292 0.83 -8.95 1.97
CA SER A 292 0.25 -8.38 3.18
C SER A 292 1.25 -7.48 3.88
N PHE A 293 0.79 -6.59 4.73
CA PHE A 293 1.62 -5.69 5.52
C PHE A 293 1.56 -6.04 7.01
N ASP A 294 2.73 -6.10 7.64
CA ASP A 294 2.89 -6.20 9.09
C ASP A 294 3.29 -4.82 9.62
N PHE A 295 2.29 -4.07 10.09
CA PHE A 295 2.43 -2.70 10.54
C PHE A 295 2.83 -2.62 12.01
N GLN A 296 3.92 -1.90 12.25
CA GLN A 296 4.29 -1.40 13.57
C GLN A 296 4.26 0.12 13.61
N VAL A 297 3.97 0.68 14.77
CA VAL A 297 3.93 2.13 14.99
C VAL A 297 4.65 2.51 16.26
N LEU A 298 5.28 3.69 16.30
CA LEU A 298 5.84 4.18 17.57
C LEU A 298 4.73 4.39 18.62
N PRO A 299 5.05 4.14 19.91
CA PRO A 299 4.06 4.26 20.99
C PRO A 299 3.55 5.69 21.19
N THR A 300 4.38 6.69 20.87
CA THR A 300 4.08 8.11 21.03
C THR A 300 4.49 8.87 19.77
N TRP A 301 3.99 10.10 19.64
CA TRP A 301 4.49 11.04 18.64
C TRP A 301 5.99 11.27 18.83
N HIS A 302 6.76 11.16 17.76
CA HIS A 302 8.17 11.48 17.72
C HIS A 302 8.34 12.98 17.47
N ARG A 303 8.86 13.69 18.48
CA ARG A 303 9.14 15.12 18.38
C ARG A 303 10.40 15.36 17.55
N ALA A 304 10.22 15.80 16.32
CA ALA A 304 11.31 16.20 15.47
C ALA A 304 12.08 17.39 16.05
N ASN A 305 13.40 17.38 15.90
CA ASN A 305 14.31 18.43 16.38
C ASN A 305 14.60 19.51 15.31
N PHE A 306 13.72 19.66 14.33
CA PHE A 306 13.83 20.65 13.26
C PHE A 306 12.47 21.31 12.97
N ASP A 307 12.49 22.50 12.36
CA ASP A 307 11.29 23.18 11.89
C ASP A 307 10.96 22.73 10.45
N PRO A 308 9.78 22.15 10.19
CA PRO A 308 9.41 21.70 8.85
C PRO A 308 9.24 22.86 7.85
N ALA A 309 9.04 24.10 8.32
CA ALA A 309 8.86 25.26 7.43
C ALA A 309 10.11 25.55 6.57
N ILE A 310 11.30 25.13 7.00
CA ILE A 310 12.55 25.37 6.24
C ILE A 310 12.55 24.67 4.88
N TYR A 311 11.78 23.59 4.73
CA TYR A 311 11.68 22.82 3.48
C TYR A 311 10.66 23.41 2.50
N LYS A 312 9.90 24.44 2.90
CA LYS A 312 8.97 25.17 2.02
C LYS A 312 7.94 24.27 1.33
N LEU A 313 7.41 23.28 2.05
CA LEU A 313 6.45 22.29 1.54
C LEU A 313 4.99 22.79 1.57
N GLY A 314 4.75 24.07 1.89
CA GLY A 314 3.41 24.66 1.98
C GLY A 314 2.70 24.90 0.65
N GLN A 315 3.22 24.38 -0.46
CA GLN A 315 2.67 24.49 -1.81
C GLN A 315 2.78 23.13 -2.51
N TRP A 316 1.75 22.76 -3.26
CA TRP A 316 1.71 21.50 -4.01
C TRP A 316 2.90 21.39 -4.97
N ASN A 317 3.59 20.24 -4.97
CA ASN A 317 4.77 19.98 -5.80
C ASN A 317 5.92 21.00 -5.64
N GLY A 318 5.94 21.73 -4.51
CA GLY A 318 6.97 22.73 -4.18
C GLY A 318 7.93 22.27 -3.08
N GLY A 319 8.97 23.06 -2.84
CA GLY A 319 9.89 22.87 -1.71
C GLY A 319 10.92 21.76 -1.89
N ASP A 320 11.40 21.21 -0.77
CA ASP A 320 12.43 20.16 -0.72
C ASP A 320 11.94 18.93 0.06
N PRO A 321 11.08 18.09 -0.56
CA PRO A 321 10.49 16.93 0.11
C PRO A 321 11.56 15.86 0.43
N HIS A 322 12.64 15.79 -0.34
CA HIS A 322 13.72 14.83 -0.12
C HIS A 322 14.49 15.15 1.17
N SER A 323 14.90 16.41 1.37
CA SER A 323 15.60 16.80 2.59
C SER A 323 14.68 16.72 3.82
N TYR A 324 13.38 17.01 3.67
CA TYR A 324 12.41 16.82 4.76
C TYR A 324 12.34 15.37 5.21
N TYR A 325 12.12 14.44 4.28
CA TYR A 325 11.99 13.02 4.60
C TYR A 325 13.28 12.46 5.21
N LYS A 326 14.43 12.85 4.66
CA LYS A 326 15.74 12.51 5.21
C LYS A 326 15.92 13.00 6.65
N SER A 327 15.56 14.25 6.95
CA SER A 327 15.66 14.79 8.31
C SER A 327 14.68 14.13 9.26
N ALA A 328 13.48 13.76 8.80
CA ALA A 328 12.53 12.99 9.59
C ALA A 328 13.13 11.64 10.02
N LEU A 329 13.71 10.88 9.08
CA LEU A 329 14.39 9.62 9.38
C LEU A 329 15.57 9.84 10.35
N ALA A 330 16.47 10.78 10.03
CA ALA A 330 17.63 11.06 10.89
C ALA A 330 17.25 11.50 12.32
N SER A 331 16.12 12.17 12.49
CA SER A 331 15.65 12.59 13.82
C SER A 331 15.14 11.41 14.67
N ALA A 332 14.63 10.35 14.05
CA ALA A 332 14.02 9.20 14.71
C ALA A 332 14.93 7.98 14.78
N ASP A 333 16.03 7.97 14.01
CA ASP A 333 17.09 6.95 14.04
C ASP A 333 17.58 6.60 15.47
N PRO A 334 17.77 7.56 16.42
CA PRO A 334 18.15 7.22 17.80
C PRO A 334 17.10 6.40 18.59
N VAL A 335 15.91 6.20 18.04
CA VAL A 335 14.81 5.44 18.66
C VAL A 335 14.17 4.42 17.72
N VAL A 336 14.71 4.23 16.51
CA VAL A 336 14.20 3.30 15.49
C VAL A 336 15.36 2.61 14.77
N ASP A 337 15.34 1.28 14.74
CA ASP A 337 16.16 0.47 13.85
C ASP A 337 15.41 0.25 12.53
N TYR A 338 15.81 1.00 11.51
CA TYR A 338 15.22 0.93 10.17
C TYR A 338 15.54 -0.38 9.44
N SER A 339 16.55 -1.15 9.85
CA SER A 339 16.91 -2.41 9.19
C SER A 339 15.85 -3.50 9.35
N LEU A 340 14.92 -3.31 10.29
CA LEU A 340 13.80 -4.21 10.56
C LEU A 340 12.62 -4.05 9.59
N PHE A 341 12.66 -3.03 8.72
CA PHE A 341 11.51 -2.64 7.90
C PHE A 341 11.84 -2.55 6.41
N ASP A 342 10.89 -3.00 5.59
CA ASP A 342 10.94 -2.89 4.14
C ASP A 342 10.46 -1.50 3.66
N VAL A 343 9.61 -0.84 4.46
CA VAL A 343 9.02 0.47 4.18
C VAL A 343 8.79 1.30 5.44
N VAL A 344 9.01 2.62 5.33
CA VAL A 344 8.78 3.59 6.41
C VAL A 344 7.80 4.70 5.97
N TYR A 345 6.69 4.82 6.70
CA TYR A 345 5.67 5.85 6.53
C TYR A 345 5.81 6.91 7.62
N VAL A 346 6.16 8.14 7.24
CA VAL A 346 6.29 9.28 8.18
C VAL A 346 4.99 10.07 8.20
N LEU A 347 4.20 9.92 9.26
CA LEU A 347 2.85 10.50 9.31
C LEU A 347 2.79 11.70 10.26
N SER A 348 2.49 12.85 9.69
CA SER A 348 2.24 14.12 10.39
C SER A 348 0.90 14.09 11.13
N PRO A 349 0.63 14.98 12.10
CA PRO A 349 -0.69 15.11 12.70
C PRO A 349 -1.75 15.43 11.64
N LYS A 350 -2.97 14.89 11.80
CA LYS A 350 -4.11 15.15 10.90
C LYS A 350 -4.46 16.63 10.78
N THR A 351 -4.05 17.44 11.75
CA THR A 351 -4.21 18.89 11.79
C THR A 351 -3.13 19.65 11.01
N VAL A 352 -2.23 18.95 10.30
CA VAL A 352 -1.19 19.58 9.48
C VAL A 352 -1.81 20.58 8.49
N PRO A 353 -1.45 21.86 8.56
CA PRO A 353 -2.03 22.84 7.66
C PRO A 353 -1.36 22.76 6.29
N TRP A 354 -2.15 23.00 5.24
CA TRP A 354 -1.68 23.09 3.85
C TRP A 354 -0.49 24.04 3.68
N SER A 355 -0.44 25.13 4.47
CA SER A 355 0.65 26.12 4.43
C SER A 355 1.98 25.62 5.01
N LEU A 356 1.99 24.50 5.75
CA LEU A 356 3.20 23.94 6.34
C LEU A 356 3.73 22.77 5.51
N ILE A 357 2.88 21.76 5.28
CA ILE A 357 3.18 20.59 4.46
C ILE A 357 1.92 20.25 3.65
N ALA A 358 1.89 20.70 2.40
CA ALA A 358 0.74 20.54 1.52
C ALA A 358 0.58 19.10 1.01
N TYR A 359 1.70 18.44 0.69
CA TYR A 359 1.70 17.16 -0.03
C TYR A 359 2.80 16.22 0.45
N GLY A 360 2.66 14.94 0.12
CA GLY A 360 3.56 13.88 0.55
C GLY A 360 3.86 12.83 -0.52
N PRO A 361 5.01 12.91 -1.24
CA PRO A 361 5.32 11.97 -2.30
C PRO A 361 5.96 10.67 -1.79
N ALA A 362 5.84 9.60 -2.57
CA ALA A 362 6.64 8.40 -2.41
C ALA A 362 8.12 8.66 -2.73
N PHE A 363 8.99 7.96 -2.00
CA PHE A 363 10.43 7.93 -2.18
C PHE A 363 10.86 6.54 -2.65
N PRO A 364 10.71 6.22 -3.95
CA PRO A 364 11.28 5.01 -4.53
C PRO A 364 12.80 5.17 -4.76
N THR A 365 13.51 5.65 -3.74
CA THR A 365 14.94 5.96 -3.76
C THR A 365 15.63 5.44 -2.49
N ASP A 366 16.95 5.31 -2.55
CA ASP A 366 17.74 4.83 -1.42
C ASP A 366 18.15 6.01 -0.53
N ILE A 367 17.62 6.05 0.69
CA ILE A 367 18.02 7.01 1.71
C ILE A 367 18.87 6.28 2.75
N SER A 368 20.13 6.70 2.87
CA SER A 368 21.03 6.14 3.87
C SER A 368 20.69 6.66 5.26
N THR A 369 20.49 5.72 6.18
CA THR A 369 20.35 5.89 7.64
C THR A 369 21.53 5.22 8.34
N GLU A 370 21.58 5.26 9.67
CA GLU A 370 22.66 4.61 10.44
C GLU A 370 22.51 3.07 10.43
N ASP A 371 21.28 2.59 10.17
CA ASP A 371 20.91 1.17 10.07
C ASP A 371 21.09 0.53 8.68
N GLY A 372 21.38 1.33 7.66
CA GLY A 372 21.40 0.87 6.27
C GLY A 372 20.66 1.80 5.33
N SER A 373 20.05 1.26 4.27
CA SER A 373 19.29 2.08 3.32
C SER A 373 17.80 1.82 3.47
N VAL A 374 17.05 2.86 3.83
CA VAL A 374 15.59 2.89 3.65
C VAL A 374 15.34 3.10 2.16
N ARG A 375 14.85 2.05 1.49
CA ARG A 375 14.65 2.04 0.03
C ARG A 375 13.23 2.40 -0.39
N ASN A 376 12.27 2.24 0.51
CA ASN A 376 10.86 2.50 0.27
C ASN A 376 10.30 3.34 1.41
N GLY A 377 9.60 4.41 1.06
CA GLY A 377 8.95 5.22 2.07
C GLY A 377 8.18 6.39 1.51
N THR A 378 7.43 7.05 2.38
CA THR A 378 6.66 8.26 2.06
C THR A 378 6.47 9.06 3.35
N PHE A 379 6.08 10.33 3.22
CA PHE A 379 5.57 11.11 4.34
C PHE A 379 4.24 11.75 4.00
N SER A 380 3.37 11.99 4.98
CA SER A 380 2.07 12.65 4.74
C SER A 380 2.16 14.18 4.80
N GLY A 381 1.50 14.86 3.86
CA GLY A 381 1.06 16.25 4.00
C GLY A 381 -0.41 16.38 4.36
N ALA A 382 -0.98 17.56 4.14
CA ALA A 382 -2.42 17.82 4.30
C ALA A 382 -3.29 17.05 3.29
N ASP A 383 -2.74 16.78 2.10
CA ASP A 383 -3.33 15.96 1.04
C ASP A 383 -3.78 14.57 1.49
N ALA A 384 -3.02 13.93 2.38
CA ALA A 384 -3.35 12.63 2.95
C ALA A 384 -4.69 12.63 3.70
N TYR A 385 -5.13 13.80 4.17
CA TYR A 385 -6.30 13.97 5.05
C TYR A 385 -7.43 14.80 4.42
N GLN A 386 -7.29 15.24 3.15
CA GLN A 386 -8.10 16.31 2.57
C GLN A 386 -9.60 16.01 2.38
N GLN A 387 -9.99 14.74 2.22
CA GLN A 387 -11.41 14.37 2.07
C GLN A 387 -12.07 14.06 3.40
N ASN A 388 -11.51 13.08 4.12
CA ASN A 388 -11.82 12.70 5.49
C ASN A 388 -10.94 11.50 5.91
N ASP A 389 -10.92 11.22 7.20
CA ASP A 389 -10.15 10.12 7.79
C ASP A 389 -10.54 8.71 7.28
N THR A 390 -11.76 8.53 6.74
CA THR A 390 -12.22 7.19 6.33
C THR A 390 -11.64 6.74 4.99
N VAL A 391 -11.09 7.68 4.21
CA VAL A 391 -10.51 7.47 2.88
C VAL A 391 -9.02 7.80 2.81
N ALA A 392 -8.41 8.30 3.90
CA ALA A 392 -6.98 8.61 3.97
C ALA A 392 -6.05 7.42 3.63
N TRP A 393 -6.55 6.18 3.77
CA TRP A 393 -5.85 4.97 3.32
C TRP A 393 -5.58 4.95 1.81
N GLN A 394 -6.39 5.63 0.99
CA GLN A 394 -6.23 5.68 -0.47
C GLN A 394 -4.96 6.43 -0.85
N TRP A 395 -4.64 7.52 -0.16
CA TRP A 395 -3.36 8.22 -0.31
C TRP A 395 -2.20 7.27 0.01
N MET A 396 -2.24 6.63 1.19
CA MET A 396 -1.18 5.69 1.58
C MET A 396 -1.05 4.54 0.57
N ALA A 397 -2.16 4.03 0.05
CA ALA A 397 -2.15 2.97 -0.96
C ALA A 397 -1.55 3.43 -2.29
N HIS A 398 -1.86 4.66 -2.73
CA HIS A 398 -1.31 5.26 -3.95
C HIS A 398 0.20 5.41 -3.86
N GLU A 399 0.68 6.04 -2.77
CA GLU A 399 2.13 6.18 -2.55
C GLU A 399 2.81 4.82 -2.47
N THR A 400 2.16 3.84 -1.83
CA THR A 400 2.67 2.46 -1.75
C THR A 400 2.72 1.78 -3.13
N GLY A 401 1.82 2.14 -4.06
CA GLY A 401 1.87 1.69 -5.45
C GLY A 401 3.21 2.05 -6.12
N HIS A 402 3.70 3.27 -5.93
CA HIS A 402 5.04 3.67 -6.38
C HIS A 402 6.16 2.90 -5.68
N LEU A 403 5.97 2.51 -4.42
CA LEU A 403 6.94 1.69 -3.69
C LEU A 403 6.99 0.23 -4.21
N PHE A 404 5.92 -0.26 -4.84
CA PHE A 404 5.95 -1.46 -5.68
C PHE A 404 6.51 -1.21 -7.09
N GLY A 405 6.81 0.03 -7.45
CA GLY A 405 7.32 0.43 -8.76
C GLY A 405 6.24 0.81 -9.78
N ILE A 406 4.98 0.98 -9.39
CA ILE A 406 3.90 1.30 -10.33
C ILE A 406 3.92 2.80 -10.67
N PHE A 407 3.66 3.15 -11.94
CA PHE A 407 3.61 4.54 -12.42
C PHE A 407 2.33 5.26 -12.03
N ASP A 408 2.40 6.59 -12.00
CA ASP A 408 1.22 7.45 -12.14
C ASP A 408 0.64 7.31 -13.54
N LEU A 409 -0.69 7.19 -13.60
CA LEU A 409 -1.43 7.02 -14.84
C LEU A 409 -2.15 8.31 -15.28
N TYR A 410 -2.22 9.33 -14.41
CA TYR A 410 -2.64 10.66 -14.82
C TYR A 410 -1.57 11.34 -15.67
N THR A 411 -1.89 12.48 -16.27
CA THR A 411 -0.92 13.28 -17.02
C THR A 411 -0.88 14.70 -16.46
N ILE A 412 0.26 15.36 -16.63
CA ILE A 412 0.42 16.77 -16.27
C ILE A 412 0.45 17.63 -17.53
N ALA A 413 -0.08 18.85 -17.42
CA ALA A 413 -0.04 19.82 -18.52
C ALA A 413 1.41 19.99 -19.03
N PRO A 414 1.61 20.09 -20.36
CA PRO A 414 0.60 20.22 -21.41
C PRO A 414 -0.01 18.90 -21.91
N GLN A 415 0.38 17.75 -21.37
CA GLN A 415 -0.13 16.45 -21.82
C GLN A 415 -1.58 16.25 -21.34
N ALA A 416 -2.50 16.10 -22.30
CA ALA A 416 -3.89 15.78 -22.01
C ALA A 416 -4.03 14.37 -21.40
N SER A 417 -5.08 14.19 -20.60
CA SER A 417 -5.43 12.89 -20.01
C SER A 417 -5.56 11.84 -21.10
N THR A 418 -5.02 10.64 -20.82
CA THR A 418 -4.99 9.52 -21.77
C THR A 418 -5.59 8.25 -21.19
N TYR A 419 -5.54 8.10 -19.87
CA TYR A 419 -6.05 6.92 -19.17
C TYR A 419 -7.38 7.16 -18.47
N GLY A 420 -7.59 8.35 -17.89
CA GLY A 420 -8.78 8.62 -17.09
C GLY A 420 -8.73 8.03 -15.67
N GLY A 421 -9.77 8.28 -14.88
CA GLY A 421 -9.84 7.88 -13.47
C GLY A 421 -10.17 6.41 -13.22
N TRP A 422 -9.60 5.47 -13.99
CA TRP A 422 -9.90 4.03 -13.95
C TRP A 422 -8.98 3.20 -13.03
N ASP A 423 -8.17 3.84 -12.19
CA ASP A 423 -7.18 3.15 -11.34
C ASP A 423 -6.80 4.06 -10.16
N LEU A 424 -6.45 3.47 -9.01
CA LEU A 424 -5.91 4.19 -7.85
C LEU A 424 -4.69 5.04 -8.23
N MET A 425 -3.86 4.57 -9.16
CA MET A 425 -2.68 5.27 -9.65
C MET A 425 -3.00 6.37 -10.67
N ALA A 426 -4.25 6.47 -11.11
CA ALA A 426 -4.73 7.57 -11.96
C ALA A 426 -5.45 8.64 -11.15
N ASN A 427 -6.27 8.23 -10.18
CA ASN A 427 -6.99 9.12 -9.28
C ASN A 427 -7.32 8.39 -7.97
N ASN A 428 -6.43 8.53 -6.99
CA ASN A 428 -6.57 7.90 -5.68
C ASN A 428 -7.76 8.42 -4.86
N TRP A 429 -8.28 9.59 -5.21
CA TRP A 429 -9.44 10.23 -4.59
C TRP A 429 -10.76 9.94 -5.31
N GLY A 430 -10.70 9.19 -6.42
CA GLY A 430 -11.85 8.81 -7.22
C GLY A 430 -12.59 7.59 -6.69
N ASP A 431 -13.52 7.12 -7.50
CA ASP A 431 -14.39 5.98 -7.17
C ASP A 431 -13.94 4.65 -7.80
N TYR A 432 -13.03 4.67 -8.79
CA TYR A 432 -12.61 3.47 -9.53
C TYR A 432 -11.17 3.12 -9.15
N LEU A 433 -11.01 2.44 -8.02
CA LEU A 433 -9.72 2.26 -7.35
C LEU A 433 -9.13 0.87 -7.54
N GLU A 434 -9.78 -0.04 -8.27
CA GLU A 434 -9.14 -1.31 -8.65
C GLU A 434 -7.90 -1.03 -9.53
N LEU A 435 -6.75 -1.63 -9.19
CA LEU A 435 -5.59 -1.58 -10.07
C LEU A 435 -5.90 -2.32 -11.37
N ASN A 436 -5.48 -1.77 -12.50
CA ASN A 436 -5.68 -2.39 -13.80
C ASN A 436 -4.93 -3.72 -13.93
N SER A 437 -5.41 -4.56 -14.85
CA SER A 437 -4.87 -5.91 -15.06
C SER A 437 -3.41 -5.91 -15.48
N TRP A 438 -2.95 -4.93 -16.27
CA TRP A 438 -1.54 -4.85 -16.67
C TRP A 438 -0.62 -4.56 -15.48
N ASN A 439 -0.97 -3.60 -14.62
CA ASN A 439 -0.26 -3.31 -13.37
C ASN A 439 -0.22 -4.53 -12.45
N ARG A 440 -1.32 -5.28 -12.32
CA ARG A 440 -1.31 -6.54 -11.56
C ARG A 440 -0.45 -7.61 -12.23
N TYR A 441 -0.40 -7.65 -13.55
CA TYR A 441 0.35 -8.66 -14.29
C TYR A 441 1.86 -8.45 -14.17
N ILE A 442 2.35 -7.22 -14.35
CA ILE A 442 3.78 -6.89 -14.20
C ILE A 442 4.28 -7.06 -12.76
N GLN A 443 3.38 -7.04 -11.77
CA GLN A 443 3.67 -7.37 -10.36
C GLN A 443 3.61 -8.88 -10.08
N GLY A 444 3.19 -9.72 -11.03
CA GLY A 444 2.97 -11.15 -10.79
C GLY A 444 1.76 -11.45 -9.90
N TRP A 445 0.85 -10.48 -9.74
CA TRP A 445 -0.39 -10.62 -8.99
C TRP A 445 -1.47 -11.33 -9.78
N LEU A 446 -1.45 -11.16 -11.10
CA LEU A 446 -2.11 -12.08 -12.03
C LEU A 446 -1.09 -13.11 -12.52
N ALA A 447 -1.48 -14.38 -12.50
CA ALA A 447 -0.66 -15.44 -13.09
C ALA A 447 -0.75 -15.40 -14.63
N ASP A 448 0.25 -15.95 -15.33
CA ASP A 448 0.22 -16.10 -16.80
C ASP A 448 -1.05 -16.81 -17.29
N SER A 449 -1.57 -17.79 -16.54
CA SER A 449 -2.81 -18.49 -16.88
C SER A 449 -4.06 -17.61 -16.85
N GLN A 450 -4.00 -16.47 -16.15
CA GLN A 450 -5.09 -15.51 -16.05
C GLN A 450 -5.01 -14.42 -17.13
N VAL A 451 -3.98 -14.44 -17.97
CA VAL A 451 -3.77 -13.47 -19.05
C VAL A 451 -3.77 -14.19 -20.38
N ARG A 452 -4.77 -13.95 -21.21
CA ARG A 452 -4.80 -14.50 -22.56
C ARG A 452 -3.89 -13.68 -23.47
N CYS A 453 -2.68 -14.18 -23.72
CA CYS A 453 -1.75 -13.55 -24.64
C CYS A 453 -2.09 -13.86 -26.11
N LEU A 454 -2.10 -12.83 -26.95
CA LEU A 454 -2.40 -12.87 -28.38
C LEU A 454 -1.36 -12.05 -29.17
N GLU A 455 -1.16 -12.39 -30.44
CA GLU A 455 -0.34 -11.63 -31.39
C GLU A 455 -1.14 -11.33 -32.67
N PRO A 456 -0.94 -10.18 -33.35
CA PRO A 456 -1.74 -9.79 -34.52
C PRO A 456 -1.77 -10.82 -35.67
N ASN A 457 -0.71 -11.60 -35.83
CA ASN A 457 -0.64 -12.68 -36.84
C ASN A 457 -1.55 -13.87 -36.53
N GLN A 458 -2.01 -14.03 -35.29
CA GLN A 458 -2.96 -15.06 -34.87
C GLN A 458 -4.42 -14.64 -35.10
N LEU A 459 -4.65 -13.36 -35.41
CA LEU A 459 -5.98 -12.75 -35.47
C LEU A 459 -6.56 -12.67 -36.89
N THR A 460 -5.93 -13.30 -37.88
CA THR A 460 -6.49 -13.48 -39.25
C THR A 460 -7.78 -14.30 -39.22
N THR A 461 -7.93 -15.15 -38.22
CA THR A 461 -9.20 -15.77 -37.84
C THR A 461 -9.63 -15.15 -36.51
N PRO A 462 -10.88 -14.69 -36.37
CA PRO A 462 -11.32 -14.07 -35.13
C PRO A 462 -11.19 -15.02 -33.93
N VAL A 463 -10.65 -14.50 -32.82
CA VAL A 463 -10.47 -15.23 -31.56
C VAL A 463 -11.40 -14.63 -30.51
N GLU A 464 -12.26 -15.45 -29.91
CA GLU A 464 -13.09 -15.05 -28.78
C GLU A 464 -12.43 -15.44 -27.45
N VAL A 465 -12.44 -14.51 -26.51
CA VAL A 465 -11.90 -14.68 -25.16
C VAL A 465 -13.00 -14.33 -24.16
N SER A 466 -13.33 -15.27 -23.28
CA SER A 466 -14.12 -14.98 -22.09
C SER A 466 -13.24 -14.32 -21.05
N ILE A 467 -13.51 -13.06 -20.74
CA ILE A 467 -12.77 -12.26 -19.76
C ILE A 467 -13.65 -12.09 -18.53
N ASP A 468 -13.21 -12.63 -17.40
CA ASP A 468 -13.88 -12.53 -16.12
C ASP A 468 -13.67 -11.13 -15.51
N ARG A 469 -14.59 -10.73 -14.63
CA ARG A 469 -14.48 -9.43 -13.93
C ARG A 469 -13.16 -9.32 -13.17
N LEU A 470 -12.51 -8.16 -13.28
CA LEU A 470 -11.21 -7.92 -12.66
C LEU A 470 -11.25 -8.01 -11.13
N ASN A 471 -12.36 -7.55 -10.53
CA ASN A 471 -12.55 -7.52 -9.09
C ASN A 471 -12.88 -8.90 -8.47
N PHE A 472 -13.07 -9.94 -9.29
CA PHE A 472 -13.31 -11.30 -8.80
C PHE A 472 -12.00 -12.02 -8.49
N ARG A 473 -11.91 -12.66 -7.32
CA ARG A 473 -10.71 -13.38 -6.89
C ARG A 473 -10.83 -14.87 -7.18
N ASN A 474 -10.50 -15.26 -8.41
CA ASN A 474 -10.49 -16.64 -8.89
C ASN A 474 -9.32 -16.83 -9.89
N ASN A 475 -9.23 -18.01 -10.51
CA ASN A 475 -8.17 -18.35 -11.46
C ASN A 475 -8.59 -18.18 -12.93
N GLU A 476 -9.75 -17.55 -13.18
CA GLU A 476 -10.24 -17.32 -14.54
C GLU A 476 -9.40 -16.24 -15.26
N VAL A 477 -9.54 -16.18 -16.59
CA VAL A 477 -8.89 -15.16 -17.42
C VAL A 477 -9.40 -13.77 -17.01
N LYS A 478 -8.49 -12.89 -16.59
CA LYS A 478 -8.78 -11.52 -16.13
C LYS A 478 -8.51 -10.46 -17.18
N ALA A 479 -7.69 -10.79 -18.17
CA ALA A 479 -7.38 -9.89 -19.27
C ALA A 479 -7.02 -10.67 -20.53
N ALA A 480 -7.31 -10.06 -21.68
CA ALA A 480 -6.67 -10.41 -22.94
C ALA A 480 -5.64 -9.34 -23.28
N VAL A 481 -4.44 -9.75 -23.66
CA VAL A 481 -3.34 -8.86 -24.01
C VAL A 481 -2.87 -9.21 -25.41
N VAL A 482 -2.90 -8.24 -26.32
CA VAL A 482 -2.36 -8.35 -27.66
C VAL A 482 -1.01 -7.64 -27.71
N ARG A 483 0.07 -8.37 -27.99
CA ARG A 483 1.39 -7.77 -28.19
C ARG A 483 1.45 -7.08 -29.55
N LEU A 484 1.39 -5.75 -29.56
CA LEU A 484 1.42 -4.94 -30.77
C LEU A 484 2.86 -4.76 -31.32
N SER A 485 3.84 -4.68 -30.42
CA SER A 485 5.27 -4.60 -30.73
C SER A 485 6.12 -5.13 -29.56
N ASP A 486 7.44 -4.98 -29.64
CA ASP A 486 8.36 -5.28 -28.52
C ASP A 486 8.20 -4.34 -27.32
N THR A 487 7.52 -3.21 -27.49
CA THR A 487 7.36 -2.17 -26.46
C THR A 487 5.91 -1.80 -26.18
N LYS A 488 4.96 -2.26 -27.00
CA LYS A 488 3.56 -1.83 -26.92
C LYS A 488 2.60 -3.02 -26.89
N VAL A 489 1.63 -2.96 -25.97
CA VAL A 489 0.53 -3.93 -25.86
C VAL A 489 -0.82 -3.23 -25.94
N LEU A 490 -1.85 -3.99 -26.35
CA LEU A 490 -3.26 -3.65 -26.20
C LEU A 490 -3.86 -4.57 -25.14
N VAL A 491 -4.54 -4.00 -24.15
CA VAL A 491 -5.13 -4.72 -23.03
C VAL A 491 -6.64 -4.53 -23.07
N ALA A 492 -7.38 -5.62 -22.83
CA ALA A 492 -8.82 -5.59 -22.59
C ALA A 492 -9.12 -6.25 -21.24
N GLU A 493 -9.88 -5.56 -20.40
CA GLU A 493 -10.31 -6.03 -19.07
C GLU A 493 -11.77 -5.67 -18.80
N VAL A 494 -12.46 -6.47 -17.99
CA VAL A 494 -13.87 -6.22 -17.64
C VAL A 494 -13.94 -5.44 -16.33
N ARG A 495 -14.49 -4.22 -16.40
CA ARG A 495 -14.68 -3.30 -15.27
C ARG A 495 -16.17 -3.14 -14.95
N ARG A 496 -16.55 -3.51 -13.73
CA ARG A 496 -17.91 -3.42 -13.20
C ARG A 496 -17.87 -3.00 -11.73
N SER A 497 -18.97 -2.47 -11.22
CA SER A 497 -19.11 -2.07 -9.82
C SER A 497 -18.93 -3.27 -8.89
N GLY A 498 -18.08 -3.13 -7.87
CA GLY A 498 -17.71 -4.18 -6.93
C GLY A 498 -16.24 -4.13 -6.55
N GLY A 499 -15.89 -4.70 -5.40
CA GLY A 499 -14.56 -4.52 -4.82
C GLY A 499 -14.32 -3.03 -4.51
N TYR A 500 -13.26 -2.48 -5.07
CA TYR A 500 -12.85 -1.08 -4.92
C TYR A 500 -13.31 -0.16 -6.06
N ASP A 501 -14.05 -0.69 -7.04
CA ASP A 501 -14.71 0.11 -8.07
C ASP A 501 -16.17 0.41 -7.67
N LYS A 502 -16.53 1.69 -7.69
CA LYS A 502 -17.90 2.16 -7.45
C LYS A 502 -18.43 2.91 -8.67
N MET A 503 -19.03 2.19 -9.60
CA MET A 503 -19.55 2.79 -10.84
C MET A 503 -21.05 2.50 -11.06
N PRO A 504 -21.80 3.42 -11.70
CA PRO A 504 -23.12 3.13 -12.22
C PRO A 504 -23.11 2.03 -13.30
N GLU A 505 -24.17 1.23 -13.38
CA GLU A 505 -24.29 0.10 -14.32
C GLU A 505 -24.05 0.50 -15.78
N ASN A 506 -24.49 1.70 -16.19
CA ASN A 506 -24.32 2.19 -17.55
C ASN A 506 -22.85 2.52 -17.91
N LEU A 507 -21.95 2.66 -16.92
CA LEU A 507 -20.52 2.86 -17.15
C LEU A 507 -19.73 1.54 -17.15
N GLU A 508 -20.31 0.43 -16.70
CA GLU A 508 -19.67 -0.89 -16.67
C GLU A 508 -19.47 -1.53 -18.04
N GLY A 509 -18.31 -2.13 -18.30
CA GLY A 509 -18.05 -2.82 -19.57
C GLY A 509 -16.61 -3.27 -19.72
N VAL A 510 -16.19 -3.45 -20.98
CA VAL A 510 -14.81 -3.82 -21.31
C VAL A 510 -13.98 -2.55 -21.48
N LEU A 511 -13.04 -2.30 -20.58
CA LEU A 511 -12.06 -1.22 -20.74
C LEU A 511 -10.94 -1.72 -21.66
N VAL A 512 -10.67 -0.99 -22.74
CA VAL A 512 -9.61 -1.30 -23.70
C VAL A 512 -8.61 -0.17 -23.71
N TYR A 513 -7.32 -0.48 -23.53
CA TYR A 513 -6.26 0.52 -23.50
C TYR A 513 -4.95 -0.02 -24.05
N THR A 514 -4.08 0.84 -24.57
CA THR A 514 -2.71 0.46 -24.89
C THR A 514 -1.77 0.81 -23.76
N VAL A 515 -0.70 0.03 -23.61
CA VAL A 515 0.44 0.36 -22.75
C VAL A 515 1.70 0.42 -23.61
N ASP A 516 2.44 1.52 -23.51
CA ASP A 516 3.74 1.73 -24.16
C ASP A 516 4.85 1.81 -23.11
N THR A 517 5.71 0.81 -23.10
CA THR A 517 6.77 0.63 -22.10
C THR A 517 7.96 1.57 -22.26
N THR A 518 7.97 2.42 -23.29
CA THR A 518 8.99 3.46 -23.49
C THR A 518 8.58 4.83 -22.96
N ILE A 519 7.33 4.97 -22.48
CA ILE A 519 6.80 6.26 -22.03
C ILE A 519 6.80 6.30 -20.50
N GLU A 520 7.46 7.33 -19.96
CA GLU A 520 7.61 7.56 -18.52
C GLU A 520 6.27 7.79 -17.81
N SER A 521 6.29 7.66 -16.47
CA SER A 521 5.21 8.10 -15.58
C SER A 521 4.72 9.51 -15.95
N ILE A 522 3.45 9.82 -15.71
CA ILE A 522 2.81 11.12 -16.01
C ILE A 522 2.85 11.61 -17.47
N LYS A 523 3.37 10.82 -18.42
CA LYS A 523 3.49 11.18 -19.85
C LYS A 523 2.51 10.45 -20.78
N GLY A 524 1.59 9.67 -20.24
CA GLY A 524 0.52 9.03 -21.01
C GLY A 524 0.94 7.73 -21.71
N GLY A 525 1.75 6.92 -21.04
CA GLY A 525 2.11 5.57 -21.50
C GLY A 525 0.93 4.61 -21.56
N TYR A 526 -0.16 4.90 -20.83
CA TYR A 526 -1.42 4.18 -20.89
C TYR A 526 -2.47 5.01 -21.63
N GLN A 527 -3.14 4.45 -22.62
CA GLN A 527 -4.11 5.19 -23.46
C GLN A 527 -5.40 4.40 -23.68
N VAL A 528 -6.48 4.87 -23.08
CA VAL A 528 -7.82 4.28 -23.18
C VAL A 528 -8.46 4.54 -24.54
N GLN A 529 -9.05 3.49 -25.10
CA GLN A 529 -9.83 3.54 -26.33
C GLN A 529 -11.30 3.81 -25.99
N ARG A 530 -11.85 4.86 -26.58
CA ARG A 530 -13.25 5.25 -26.37
C ARG A 530 -14.20 4.34 -27.12
N ARG A 531 -15.26 3.87 -26.46
CA ARG A 531 -16.43 3.31 -27.14
C ARG A 531 -17.10 4.34 -28.08
N PRO A 532 -17.85 3.91 -29.11
CA PRO A 532 -18.65 4.82 -29.92
C PRO A 532 -19.57 5.72 -29.08
N GLY A 533 -19.48 7.03 -29.29
CA GLY A 533 -20.27 8.04 -28.59
C GLY A 533 -19.74 8.47 -27.21
N SER A 534 -18.62 7.92 -26.73
CA SER A 534 -17.94 8.42 -25.52
C SER A 534 -17.32 9.80 -25.77
N THR A 535 -17.58 10.75 -24.87
CA THR A 535 -17.13 12.14 -24.97
C THR A 535 -16.58 12.69 -23.66
N ASN A 536 -16.70 11.97 -22.55
CA ASN A 536 -16.23 12.45 -21.25
C ASN A 536 -14.70 12.65 -21.26
N PRO A 537 -14.18 13.85 -20.93
CA PRO A 537 -12.74 14.14 -21.01
C PRO A 537 -11.87 13.21 -20.14
N ASP A 538 -12.41 12.67 -19.04
CA ASP A 538 -11.71 11.75 -18.13
C ASP A 538 -11.92 10.27 -18.48
N PHE A 539 -12.45 9.97 -19.67
CA PHE A 539 -12.62 8.61 -20.21
C PHE A 539 -13.49 7.67 -19.36
N ILE A 540 -14.18 8.16 -18.33
CA ILE A 540 -15.02 7.33 -17.45
C ILE A 540 -16.24 6.70 -18.16
N ASP A 541 -16.56 7.15 -19.37
CA ASP A 541 -17.61 6.59 -20.24
C ASP A 541 -17.06 5.72 -21.38
N ALA A 542 -15.75 5.37 -21.35
CA ALA A 542 -15.07 4.72 -22.45
C ALA A 542 -15.31 3.20 -22.57
N ALA A 543 -15.69 2.51 -21.48
CA ALA A 543 -15.78 1.06 -21.45
C ALA A 543 -16.85 0.50 -22.42
N LEU A 544 -16.42 -0.36 -23.34
CA LEU A 544 -17.24 -0.93 -24.41
C LEU A 544 -18.38 -1.81 -23.87
N LYS A 545 -19.51 -1.78 -24.57
CA LYS A 545 -20.71 -2.59 -24.33
C LYS A 545 -20.90 -3.63 -25.44
N PRO A 546 -21.74 -4.66 -25.25
CA PRO A 546 -22.06 -5.63 -26.31
C PRO A 546 -22.44 -4.94 -27.63
N GLY A 547 -21.77 -5.34 -28.71
CA GLY A 547 -21.90 -4.76 -30.05
C GLY A 547 -20.95 -3.61 -30.35
N ASP A 548 -20.36 -2.95 -29.35
CA ASP A 548 -19.34 -1.92 -29.57
C ASP A 548 -18.05 -2.54 -30.13
N LYS A 549 -17.38 -1.78 -31.00
CA LYS A 549 -16.09 -2.15 -31.59
C LYS A 549 -15.12 -0.97 -31.54
N VAL A 550 -13.85 -1.25 -31.31
CA VAL A 550 -12.74 -0.30 -31.45
C VAL A 550 -11.62 -0.93 -32.26
N LYS A 551 -10.88 -0.10 -33.01
CA LYS A 551 -9.74 -0.54 -33.81
C LYS A 551 -8.47 0.17 -33.34
N VAL A 552 -7.43 -0.60 -33.06
CA VAL A 552 -6.10 -0.12 -32.64
C VAL A 552 -5.05 -0.70 -33.56
N GLY A 553 -4.49 0.15 -34.42
CA GLY A 553 -3.62 -0.30 -35.50
C GLY A 553 -4.37 -1.27 -36.42
N SER A 554 -3.87 -2.50 -36.51
CA SER A 554 -4.51 -3.55 -37.31
C SER A 554 -5.53 -4.36 -36.51
N VAL A 555 -5.50 -4.32 -35.17
CA VAL A 555 -6.36 -5.13 -34.31
C VAL A 555 -7.73 -4.49 -34.10
N THR A 556 -8.80 -5.25 -34.31
CA THR A 556 -10.19 -4.89 -33.95
C THR A 556 -10.61 -5.68 -32.72
N VAL A 557 -11.15 -4.96 -31.72
CA VAL A 557 -11.72 -5.51 -30.48
C VAL A 557 -13.22 -5.27 -30.48
N GLU A 558 -14.01 -6.33 -30.35
CA GLU A 558 -15.48 -6.31 -30.31
C GLU A 558 -15.97 -6.99 -29.04
N VAL A 559 -16.90 -6.36 -28.31
CA VAL A 559 -17.60 -7.03 -27.20
C VAL A 559 -18.77 -7.80 -27.77
N VAL A 560 -18.71 -9.14 -27.72
CA VAL A 560 -19.70 -10.03 -28.33
C VAL A 560 -20.94 -10.15 -27.44
N SER A 561 -20.73 -10.40 -26.16
CA SER A 561 -21.82 -10.61 -25.21
C SER A 561 -21.41 -10.28 -23.79
N ARG A 562 -22.42 -9.97 -22.97
CA ARG A 562 -22.28 -9.72 -21.53
C ARG A 562 -22.82 -10.92 -20.76
N GLY A 563 -22.01 -11.44 -19.83
CA GLY A 563 -22.39 -12.54 -18.93
C GLY A 563 -22.41 -12.12 -17.45
N ALA A 564 -22.89 -12.99 -16.57
CA ALA A 564 -22.92 -12.73 -15.13
C ALA A 564 -21.50 -12.64 -14.52
N GLN A 565 -20.61 -13.54 -14.93
CA GLN A 565 -19.23 -13.63 -14.45
C GLN A 565 -18.32 -12.61 -15.15
N GLY A 566 -18.44 -12.49 -16.47
CA GLY A 566 -17.61 -11.63 -17.30
C GLY A 566 -18.21 -11.40 -18.68
N ASP A 567 -17.40 -10.92 -19.63
CA ASP A 567 -17.81 -10.61 -21.01
C ASP A 567 -17.03 -11.48 -22.01
N VAL A 568 -17.63 -11.75 -23.16
CA VAL A 568 -16.95 -12.39 -24.29
C VAL A 568 -16.47 -11.32 -25.25
N VAL A 569 -15.16 -11.30 -25.52
CA VAL A 569 -14.50 -10.30 -26.37
C VAL A 569 -13.84 -10.98 -27.55
N ARG A 570 -14.13 -10.49 -28.76
CA ARG A 570 -13.57 -10.99 -30.02
C ARG A 570 -12.44 -10.08 -30.49
N PHE A 571 -11.31 -10.70 -30.83
CA PHE A 571 -10.14 -10.07 -31.41
C PHE A 571 -9.97 -10.53 -32.86
N SER A 572 -9.72 -9.60 -33.77
CA SER A 572 -9.48 -9.88 -35.20
C SER A 572 -8.51 -8.85 -35.79
N ASN A 573 -7.95 -9.12 -36.96
CA ASN A 573 -7.06 -8.21 -37.70
C ASN A 573 -7.66 -7.84 -39.05
#